data_AF-A0A924Y4M4-F1
#
_entry.id   AF-A0A924Y4M4-F1
#
_cell.length_a   1.000
_cell.length_b   1.000
_cell.length_c   1.000
_cell.angle_alpha   90.00
_cell.angle_beta   90.00
_cell.angle_gamma   90.00
#
_symmetry.space_group_name_H-M   'P 1'
#
loop_
_entity.id
_entity.type
_entity.pdbx_description
1 polymer ?
#
loop_
_entity_poly.entity_id
_entity_poly.type
_entity_poly.pdbx_seq_one_letter_code
_entity_poly.pdbx_strand_id
1 'polypeptide(L)'
;MPETKRISHQFLEVVKISEHPLDKVLVPILLALGIVFSAFQALAGDWLSVALTVFSLVLLLALAALSPLHTAILGHPFNRRHAMYVALFWAYSVVWLGLLRLLVVTPSQGKQSEFYYVLLIVVVALTVMASRSLLMLWRLGYRVFSTQIPMWEQLLLVVNELIATGLLAYIGGGLWVRLTQGNVFTTRVDLLYTIGLTLVALLYYLGMQLMWVQAWNNWLSTNRVWIRMSRLLAPLALLVVSLVITTHFARRADPRTANLLGEASFDLAILALAPVIWLVILVVTFLVWSRHGGLRQRFLPDLLLARLPGRIARFLSSISDMDLLLILGALSTLMPTYFFLLGDSGGVIGTLRQQILQRGSNVIETSEQALAVLFTIPFYILIMALLVIYAYVLSRASLSADEREELMRTLPLGFLIVLIITLYLFAIPFSQVLTAGRLPQLPQDLGRILAFDVLIPLVLLYLHYFALVRYPYGRGQGRWRIQQHNRLAYQLQDTDQRIQNLNGELEVLDRAWRDDSFSGGNMARFDTLYHYVQLNGLRDNLNMQRLHIITARQQLAEVSETPVSLTVARLPARVLTIGIPLLLAIQLYQWAVLNEGLRQVANNPNITPLEFIQILLDNIQF
;
A
#
# COMPACT_ATOMS: atom_id res chain seq x y z
N MET A 1 -6.21 59.90 -17.80
CA MET A 1 -6.59 59.26 -16.52
C MET A 1 -5.98 57.87 -16.52
N PRO A 2 -5.11 57.51 -15.55
CA PRO A 2 -4.54 56.17 -15.50
C PRO A 2 -5.62 55.21 -15.00
N GLU A 3 -5.89 54.16 -15.76
CA GLU A 3 -6.79 53.08 -15.37
C GLU A 3 -6.31 52.48 -14.04
N THR A 4 -7.13 52.60 -13.00
CA THR A 4 -7.00 51.84 -11.77
C THR A 4 -7.17 50.35 -12.10
N LYS A 5 -6.07 49.71 -12.52
CA LYS A 5 -5.97 48.25 -12.57
C LYS A 5 -6.27 47.76 -11.15
N ARG A 6 -7.46 47.14 -10.97
CA ARG A 6 -7.86 46.52 -9.70
C ARG A 6 -6.73 45.61 -9.24
N ILE A 7 -6.33 45.69 -7.98
CA ILE A 7 -5.33 44.84 -7.33
C ILE A 7 -5.58 43.35 -7.62
N SER A 8 -6.84 42.96 -7.82
CA SER A 8 -7.25 41.61 -8.25
C SER A 8 -6.73 41.18 -9.63
N HIS A 9 -6.61 42.10 -10.60
CA HIS A 9 -6.06 41.81 -11.93
C HIS A 9 -4.54 41.64 -11.91
N GLN A 10 -3.83 42.43 -11.09
CA GLN A 10 -2.38 42.25 -10.87
C GLN A 10 -2.10 40.98 -10.08
N PHE A 11 -2.94 40.63 -9.09
CA PHE A 11 -2.85 39.36 -8.36
C PHE A 11 -3.06 38.15 -9.28
N LEU A 12 -4.02 38.22 -10.21
CA LEU A 12 -4.22 37.18 -11.23
C LEU A 12 -3.10 37.13 -12.28
N GLU A 13 -2.43 38.26 -12.58
CA GLU A 13 -1.24 38.28 -13.43
C GLU A 13 0.00 37.70 -12.74
N VAL A 14 0.18 37.90 -11.44
CA VAL A 14 1.24 37.23 -10.65
C VAL A 14 1.06 35.70 -10.62
N VAL A 15 -0.19 35.23 -10.65
CA VAL A 15 -0.53 33.79 -10.73
C VAL A 15 -0.33 33.21 -12.15
N LYS A 16 -0.13 34.04 -13.19
CA LYS A 16 0.12 33.58 -14.58
C LYS A 16 1.55 33.08 -14.84
N ILE A 17 2.45 33.10 -13.86
CA ILE A 17 3.88 32.78 -14.05
C ILE A 17 4.14 31.27 -14.27
N SER A 18 3.15 30.38 -14.08
CA SER A 18 3.31 28.94 -14.33
C SER A 18 2.46 28.43 -15.51
N GLU A 19 3.07 27.64 -16.39
CA GLU A 19 2.44 27.09 -17.60
C GLU A 19 1.42 25.97 -17.30
N HIS A 20 1.48 25.36 -16.11
CA HIS A 20 0.61 24.24 -15.72
C HIS A 20 -0.67 24.71 -14.97
N PRO A 21 -1.86 24.17 -15.29
CA PRO A 21 -3.14 24.61 -14.70
C PRO A 21 -3.27 24.33 -13.19
N LEU A 22 -2.57 23.32 -12.66
CA LEU A 22 -2.59 22.99 -11.22
C LEU A 22 -1.77 23.99 -10.38
N ASP A 23 -0.69 24.51 -10.95
CA ASP A 23 0.21 25.47 -10.28
C ASP A 23 -0.49 26.83 -10.11
N LYS A 24 -1.43 27.14 -11.02
CA LYS A 24 -2.31 28.32 -10.94
C LYS A 24 -3.31 28.26 -9.80
N VAL A 25 -3.65 27.06 -9.31
CA VAL A 25 -4.68 26.85 -8.29
C VAL A 25 -4.07 26.64 -6.90
N LEU A 26 -2.89 26.02 -6.81
CA LEU A 26 -2.25 25.68 -5.55
C LEU A 26 -1.86 26.90 -4.70
N VAL A 27 -1.26 27.93 -5.32
CA VAL A 27 -0.84 29.14 -4.59
C VAL A 27 -2.05 29.92 -4.03
N PRO A 28 -3.12 30.20 -4.81
CA PRO A 28 -4.33 30.80 -4.26
C PRO A 28 -4.98 30.00 -3.13
N ILE A 29 -5.00 28.65 -3.23
CA ILE A 29 -5.55 27.80 -2.17
C ILE A 29 -4.74 27.93 -0.88
N LEU A 30 -3.41 27.88 -0.96
CA LEU A 30 -2.54 28.02 0.21
C LEU A 30 -2.67 29.40 0.85
N LEU A 31 -2.78 30.47 0.04
CA LEU A 31 -3.00 31.82 0.54
C LEU A 31 -4.37 31.94 1.23
N ALA A 32 -5.44 31.41 0.62
CA ALA A 32 -6.77 31.42 1.21
C ALA A 32 -6.81 30.66 2.54
N LEU A 33 -6.22 29.46 2.59
CA LEU A 33 -6.10 28.67 3.82
C LEU A 33 -5.34 29.40 4.91
N GLY A 34 -4.19 30.01 4.59
CA GLY A 34 -3.41 30.74 5.58
C GLY A 34 -4.11 32.01 6.07
N ILE A 35 -4.83 32.73 5.22
CA ILE A 35 -5.64 33.89 5.63
C ILE A 35 -6.76 33.45 6.58
N VAL A 36 -7.51 32.40 6.23
CA VAL A 36 -8.58 31.85 7.08
C VAL A 36 -8.03 31.38 8.42
N PHE A 37 -6.91 30.65 8.41
CA PHE A 37 -6.26 30.19 9.64
C PHE A 37 -5.75 31.36 10.49
N SER A 38 -5.11 32.36 9.88
CA SER A 38 -4.64 33.55 10.59
C SER A 38 -5.78 34.34 11.21
N ALA A 39 -6.90 34.51 10.49
CA ALA A 39 -8.11 35.13 11.01
C ALA A 39 -8.69 34.36 12.20
N PHE A 40 -8.75 33.02 12.11
CA PHE A 40 -9.21 32.18 13.22
C PHE A 40 -8.32 32.32 14.47
N GLN A 41 -6.99 32.32 14.28
CA GLN A 41 -6.05 32.48 15.40
C GLN A 41 -6.08 33.90 15.99
N ALA A 42 -6.28 34.93 15.16
CA ALA A 42 -6.46 36.30 15.63
C ALA A 42 -7.74 36.45 16.48
N LEU A 43 -8.83 35.80 16.07
CA LEU A 43 -10.07 35.75 16.87
C LEU A 43 -9.88 35.00 18.19
N ALA A 44 -9.01 33.98 18.21
CA ALA A 44 -8.63 33.27 19.43
C ALA A 44 -7.62 34.03 20.31
N GLY A 45 -7.13 35.21 19.87
CA GLY A 45 -6.14 36.02 20.59
C GLY A 45 -4.70 35.51 20.51
N ASP A 46 -4.40 34.57 19.61
CA ASP A 46 -3.09 33.95 19.48
C ASP A 46 -2.17 34.69 18.48
N TRP A 47 -1.61 35.81 18.94
CA TRP A 47 -0.76 36.68 18.12
C TRP A 47 0.54 36.03 17.60
N LEU A 48 1.08 35.05 18.32
CA LEU A 48 2.32 34.38 17.91
C LEU A 48 2.05 33.43 16.74
N SER A 49 0.94 32.67 16.78
CA SER A 49 0.49 31.88 15.64
C SER A 49 0.15 32.76 14.44
N VAL A 50 -0.49 33.92 14.67
CA VAL A 50 -0.74 34.92 13.62
C VAL A 50 0.56 35.40 12.98
N ALA A 51 1.55 35.84 13.77
CA ALA A 51 2.83 36.31 13.24
C ALA A 51 3.53 35.24 12.38
N LEU A 52 3.52 33.99 12.85
CA LEU A 52 4.12 32.86 12.14
C LEU A 52 3.43 32.58 10.80
N THR A 53 2.09 32.57 10.80
CA THR A 53 1.30 32.35 9.57
C THR A 53 1.47 33.49 8.57
N VAL A 54 1.47 34.75 9.04
CA VAL A 54 1.72 35.93 8.21
C VAL A 54 3.12 35.87 7.61
N PHE A 55 4.13 35.48 8.38
CA PHE A 55 5.49 35.30 7.86
C PHE A 55 5.54 34.28 6.72
N SER A 56 4.89 33.11 6.89
CA SER A 56 4.82 32.09 5.82
C SER A 56 4.06 32.57 4.58
N LEU A 57 2.98 33.34 4.75
CA LEU A 57 2.22 33.94 3.66
C LEU A 57 3.02 35.00 2.90
N VAL A 58 3.73 35.87 3.62
CA VAL A 58 4.63 36.88 3.04
C VAL A 58 5.77 36.18 2.29
N LEU A 59 6.34 35.12 2.85
CA LEU A 59 7.37 34.32 2.19
C LEU A 59 6.84 33.71 0.87
N LEU A 60 5.64 33.11 0.89
CA LEU A 60 5.01 32.55 -0.30
C LEU A 60 4.78 33.63 -1.37
N LEU A 61 4.24 34.79 -0.97
CA LEU A 61 3.91 35.89 -1.88
C LEU A 61 5.16 36.55 -2.44
N ALA A 62 6.19 36.76 -1.61
CA ALA A 62 7.48 37.29 -2.04
C ALA A 62 8.14 36.38 -3.07
N LEU A 63 8.20 35.07 -2.80
CA LEU A 63 8.78 34.09 -3.73
C LEU A 63 7.96 33.93 -5.02
N ALA A 64 6.64 34.11 -4.97
CA ALA A 64 5.79 34.03 -6.16
C ALA A 64 5.86 35.31 -7.03
N ALA A 65 5.91 36.50 -6.42
CA ALA A 65 5.78 37.78 -7.12
C ALA A 65 7.11 38.42 -7.53
N LEU A 66 8.19 38.21 -6.78
CA LEU A 66 9.46 38.90 -7.00
C LEU A 66 10.40 38.06 -7.87
N SER A 67 10.43 38.36 -9.18
CA SER A 67 11.38 37.78 -10.13
C SER A 67 12.87 37.87 -9.72
N PRO A 68 13.39 38.91 -9.03
CA PRO A 68 14.79 38.91 -8.59
C PRO A 68 15.09 37.83 -7.54
N LEU A 69 14.10 37.36 -6.76
CA LEU A 69 14.31 36.26 -5.81
C LEU A 69 14.46 34.90 -6.52
N HIS A 70 13.94 34.76 -7.74
CA HIS A 70 14.06 33.53 -8.52
C HIS A 70 15.52 33.28 -8.92
N THR A 71 16.26 34.33 -9.28
CA THR A 71 17.66 34.22 -9.67
C THR A 71 18.60 34.24 -8.47
N ALA A 72 18.30 35.05 -7.43
CA ALA A 72 19.16 35.22 -6.27
C ALA A 72 19.06 34.08 -5.24
N ILE A 73 17.85 33.63 -4.91
CA ILE A 73 17.60 32.66 -3.81
C ILE A 73 17.29 31.27 -4.36
N LEU A 74 16.33 31.16 -5.28
CA LEU A 74 15.85 29.87 -5.79
C LEU A 74 16.81 29.26 -6.84
N GLY A 75 17.47 30.12 -7.62
CA GLY A 75 18.27 29.72 -8.79
C GLY A 75 17.45 29.20 -9.98
N HIS A 76 16.11 29.18 -9.87
CA HIS A 76 15.14 28.65 -10.82
C HIS A 76 13.83 29.44 -10.72
N PRO A 77 12.98 29.46 -11.77
CA PRO A 77 11.65 30.04 -11.67
C PRO A 77 10.83 29.32 -10.59
N PHE A 78 10.02 30.10 -9.86
CA PHE A 78 9.12 29.55 -8.86
C PHE A 78 8.19 28.49 -9.46
N ASN A 79 7.97 27.39 -8.73
CA ASN A 79 7.20 26.26 -9.20
C ASN A 79 6.40 25.65 -8.04
N ARG A 80 5.53 24.68 -8.34
CA ARG A 80 4.74 23.93 -7.34
C ARG A 80 5.54 23.28 -6.20
N ARG A 81 6.80 22.89 -6.43
CA ARG A 81 7.63 22.28 -5.38
C ARG A 81 8.03 23.32 -4.35
N HIS A 82 8.43 24.52 -4.78
CA HIS A 82 8.72 25.63 -3.89
C HIS A 82 7.49 26.01 -3.05
N ALA A 83 6.31 26.07 -3.67
CA ALA A 83 5.06 26.31 -2.94
C ALA A 83 4.78 25.23 -1.89
N MET A 84 5.04 23.96 -2.21
CA MET A 84 4.90 22.86 -1.25
C MET A 84 5.90 22.97 -0.09
N TYR A 85 7.16 23.35 -0.34
CA TYR A 85 8.15 23.51 0.73
C TYR A 85 7.79 24.65 1.69
N VAL A 86 7.22 25.76 1.17
CA VAL A 86 6.68 26.82 2.03
C VAL A 86 5.48 26.32 2.84
N ALA A 87 4.59 25.51 2.23
CA ALA A 87 3.46 24.92 2.94
C ALA A 87 3.90 23.94 4.05
N LEU A 88 4.93 23.12 3.79
CA LEU A 88 5.52 22.23 4.78
C LEU A 88 6.18 23.02 5.91
N PHE A 89 6.96 24.05 5.59
CA PHE A 89 7.54 24.95 6.59
C PHE A 89 6.46 25.55 7.49
N TRP A 90 5.38 26.06 6.89
CA TRP A 90 4.26 26.61 7.62
C TRP A 90 3.60 25.58 8.55
N ALA A 91 3.27 24.39 8.03
CA ALA A 91 2.65 23.32 8.80
C ALA A 91 3.52 22.87 9.98
N TYR A 92 4.82 22.60 9.74
CA TYR A 92 5.74 22.21 10.81
C TYR A 92 5.88 23.29 11.87
N SER A 93 5.93 24.56 11.47
CA SER A 93 6.11 25.69 12.38
C SER A 93 4.89 25.92 13.27
N VAL A 94 3.68 25.73 12.75
CA VAL A 94 2.43 25.78 13.54
C VAL A 94 2.39 24.65 14.57
N VAL A 95 2.70 23.41 14.14
CA VAL A 95 2.73 22.25 15.07
C VAL A 95 3.83 22.43 16.11
N TRP A 96 5.02 22.86 15.70
CA TRP A 96 6.16 23.14 16.57
C TRP A 96 5.81 24.15 17.66
N LEU A 97 5.12 25.23 17.32
CA LEU A 97 4.70 26.24 18.29
C LEU A 97 3.70 25.67 19.32
N GLY A 98 2.72 24.89 18.85
CA GLY A 98 1.76 24.22 19.73
C GLY A 98 2.46 23.27 20.71
N LEU A 99 3.38 22.44 20.22
CA LEU A 99 4.12 21.50 21.06
C LEU A 99 5.12 22.19 21.99
N LEU A 100 5.74 23.30 21.57
CA LEU A 100 6.64 24.08 22.44
C LEU A 100 5.89 24.70 23.61
N ARG A 101 4.67 25.21 23.39
CA ARG A 101 3.81 25.69 24.48
C ARG A 101 3.44 24.58 25.45
N LEU A 102 3.12 23.40 24.92
CA LEU A 102 2.81 22.23 25.74
C LEU A 102 4.02 21.78 26.55
N LEU A 103 5.22 21.80 25.95
CA LEU A 103 6.48 21.44 26.59
C LEU A 103 6.79 22.36 27.78
N VAL A 104 6.54 23.67 27.66
CA VAL A 104 6.79 24.66 28.73
C VAL A 104 5.92 24.41 29.97
N VAL A 105 4.71 23.89 29.79
CA VAL A 105 3.75 23.63 30.88
C VAL A 105 3.91 22.21 31.46
N THR A 106 4.58 21.31 30.74
CA THR A 106 4.74 19.92 31.17
C THR A 106 5.88 19.79 32.19
N PRO A 107 5.67 19.12 33.34
CA PRO A 107 6.72 18.98 34.36
C PRO A 107 7.90 18.15 33.84
N SER A 108 9.12 18.64 34.07
CA SER A 108 10.36 17.95 33.66
C SER A 108 10.84 16.89 34.66
N GLN A 109 10.24 16.81 35.86
CA GLN A 109 10.61 15.86 36.92
C GLN A 109 9.40 15.11 37.47
N GLY A 110 9.62 13.89 37.97
CA GLY A 110 8.60 13.04 38.57
C GLY A 110 7.97 12.06 37.58
N LYS A 111 6.96 11.30 38.02
CA LYS A 111 6.35 10.23 37.20
C LYS A 111 5.70 10.72 35.90
N GLN A 112 5.28 11.99 35.85
CA GLN A 112 4.68 12.61 34.66
C GLN A 112 5.72 13.21 33.70
N SER A 113 7.01 13.17 34.04
CA SER A 113 8.07 13.74 33.21
C SER A 113 8.31 13.01 31.90
N GLU A 114 7.80 11.78 31.73
CA GLU A 114 7.92 11.02 30.48
C GLU A 114 7.40 11.80 29.28
N PHE A 115 6.24 12.45 29.43
CA PHE A 115 5.66 13.26 28.38
C PHE A 115 6.53 14.47 28.01
N TYR A 116 7.27 15.04 28.97
CA TYR A 116 8.19 16.16 28.70
C TYR A 116 9.34 15.73 27.77
N TYR A 117 10.02 14.62 28.04
CA TYR A 117 11.13 14.15 27.20
C TYR A 117 10.66 13.67 25.83
N VAL A 118 9.48 13.07 25.76
CA VAL A 118 8.80 12.75 24.50
C VAL A 118 8.59 14.01 23.66
N LEU A 119 7.94 15.04 24.23
CA LEU A 119 7.69 16.30 23.53
C LEU A 119 8.99 16.99 23.11
N LEU A 120 10.02 16.96 23.95
CA LEU A 120 11.32 17.54 23.64
C LEU A 120 11.93 16.94 22.36
N ILE A 121 11.91 15.61 22.22
CA ILE A 121 12.42 14.92 21.02
C ILE A 121 11.60 15.32 19.79
N VAL A 122 10.27 15.40 19.90
CA VAL A 122 9.41 15.83 18.78
C VAL A 122 9.69 17.28 18.38
N VAL A 123 9.85 18.20 19.35
CA VAL A 123 10.16 19.61 19.09
C VAL A 123 11.51 19.75 18.37
N VAL A 124 12.54 19.02 18.81
CA VAL A 124 13.85 19.00 18.15
C VAL A 124 13.73 18.48 16.71
N ALA A 125 13.03 17.36 16.52
CA ALA A 125 12.84 16.79 15.18
C ALA A 125 12.05 17.73 14.25
N LEU A 126 10.98 18.37 14.72
CA LEU A 126 10.24 19.36 13.94
C LEU A 126 11.08 20.59 13.59
N THR A 127 12.02 20.99 14.46
CA THR A 127 12.98 22.06 14.16
C THR A 127 13.89 21.66 12.99
N VAL A 128 14.35 20.41 12.95
CA VAL A 128 15.13 19.86 11.83
C VAL A 128 14.29 19.82 10.55
N MET A 129 13.03 19.39 10.63
CA MET A 129 12.12 19.37 9.47
C MET A 129 11.81 20.76 8.92
N ALA A 130 11.49 21.72 9.80
CA ALA A 130 11.21 23.10 9.43
C ALA A 130 12.44 23.78 8.81
N SER A 131 13.61 23.64 9.45
CA SER A 131 14.86 24.19 8.89
C SER A 131 15.20 23.56 7.54
N ARG A 132 15.04 22.24 7.37
CA ARG A 132 15.24 21.57 6.08
C ARG A 132 14.30 22.11 5.01
N SER A 133 13.01 22.32 5.32
CA SER A 133 12.04 22.85 4.36
C SER A 133 12.41 24.26 3.86
N LEU A 134 13.00 25.10 4.72
CA LEU A 134 13.58 26.39 4.31
C LEU A 134 14.84 26.21 3.46
N LEU A 135 15.75 25.30 3.85
CA LEU A 135 16.97 25.04 3.09
C LEU A 135 16.66 24.49 1.68
N MET A 136 15.56 23.76 1.50
CA MET A 136 15.10 23.31 0.18
C MET A 136 14.65 24.45 -0.74
N LEU A 137 14.34 25.64 -0.21
CA LEU A 137 14.10 26.84 -1.02
C LEU A 137 15.40 27.47 -1.50
N TRP A 138 16.51 27.25 -0.79
CA TRP A 138 17.82 27.82 -1.13
C TRP A 138 18.50 27.04 -2.26
N ARG A 139 19.14 27.73 -3.22
CA ARG A 139 19.81 27.13 -4.40
C ARG A 139 20.72 25.93 -4.09
N LEU A 140 21.53 26.01 -3.03
CA LEU A 140 22.42 24.89 -2.65
C LEU A 140 21.64 23.74 -2.03
N GLY A 141 20.69 24.03 -1.14
CA GLY A 141 19.87 23.00 -0.50
C GLY A 141 18.96 22.30 -1.51
N TYR A 142 18.42 23.03 -2.49
CA TYR A 142 17.63 22.46 -3.59
C TYR A 142 18.40 21.39 -4.38
N ARG A 143 19.74 21.50 -4.48
CA ARG A 143 20.60 20.50 -5.16
C ARG A 143 20.96 19.32 -4.26
N VAL A 144 21.12 19.55 -2.95
CA VAL A 144 21.53 18.53 -1.99
C VAL A 144 20.35 17.64 -1.59
N PHE A 145 19.18 18.24 -1.35
CA PHE A 145 17.99 17.54 -0.93
C PHE A 145 17.23 16.90 -2.09
N SER A 146 16.38 15.92 -1.79
CA SER A 146 15.59 15.13 -2.73
C SER A 146 14.45 15.94 -3.35
N THR A 147 14.80 17.02 -4.05
CA THR A 147 13.85 17.92 -4.71
C THR A 147 13.44 17.39 -6.09
N GLN A 148 14.15 16.40 -6.63
CA GLN A 148 13.94 15.90 -7.99
C GLN A 148 12.87 14.81 -8.07
N ILE A 149 12.51 14.19 -6.95
CA ILE A 149 11.46 13.18 -6.88
C ILE A 149 10.05 13.75 -7.12
N PRO A 150 9.06 12.91 -7.49
CA PRO A 150 7.67 13.30 -7.59
C PRO A 150 7.14 13.87 -6.26
N MET A 151 6.24 14.86 -6.33
CA MET A 151 5.68 15.49 -5.12
C MET A 151 4.89 14.51 -4.24
N TRP A 152 4.26 13.49 -4.83
CA TRP A 152 3.53 12.47 -4.06
C TRP A 152 4.50 11.61 -3.21
N GLU A 153 5.70 11.33 -3.71
CA GLU A 153 6.76 10.62 -2.98
C GLU A 153 7.28 11.50 -1.83
N GLN A 154 7.47 12.81 -2.07
CA GLN A 154 7.83 13.76 -1.02
C GLN A 154 6.78 13.82 0.10
N LEU A 155 5.49 13.81 -0.24
CA LEU A 155 4.42 13.75 0.78
C LEU A 155 4.45 12.43 1.56
N LEU A 156 4.72 11.30 0.88
CA LEU A 156 4.87 10.00 1.54
C LEU A 156 6.07 9.98 2.50
N LEU A 157 7.19 10.62 2.11
CA LEU A 157 8.37 10.80 2.96
C LEU A 157 8.05 11.65 4.18
N VAL A 158 7.34 12.77 4.02
CA VAL A 158 6.89 13.63 5.13
C VAL A 158 6.07 12.82 6.14
N VAL A 159 5.11 12.00 5.66
CA VAL A 159 4.27 11.17 6.52
C VAL A 159 5.10 10.14 7.28
N ASN A 160 5.95 9.39 6.57
CA ASN A 160 6.81 8.38 7.21
C ASN A 160 7.83 9.00 8.18
N GLU A 161 8.31 10.21 7.90
CA GLU A 161 9.22 10.92 8.79
C GLU A 161 8.53 11.36 10.09
N LEU A 162 7.31 11.90 10.01
CA LEU A 162 6.51 12.24 11.19
C LEU A 162 6.24 11.00 12.07
N ILE A 163 5.95 9.87 11.43
CA ILE A 163 5.78 8.58 12.11
C ILE A 163 7.09 8.15 12.77
N ALA A 164 8.20 8.17 12.04
CA ALA A 164 9.51 7.80 12.57
C ALA A 164 9.91 8.68 13.76
N THR A 165 9.63 9.98 13.70
CA THR A 165 9.81 10.92 14.81
C THR A 165 8.94 10.56 16.00
N GLY A 166 7.65 10.27 15.80
CA GLY A 166 6.75 9.87 16.88
C GLY A 166 7.21 8.60 17.58
N LEU A 167 7.61 7.58 16.80
CA LEU A 167 8.16 6.32 17.32
C LEU A 167 9.46 6.54 18.11
N LEU A 168 10.41 7.30 17.55
CA LEU A 168 11.66 7.60 18.21
C LEU A 168 11.44 8.41 19.50
N ALA A 169 10.51 9.37 19.49
CA ALA A 169 10.18 10.17 20.65
C ALA A 169 9.56 9.35 21.77
N TYR A 170 8.64 8.43 21.45
CA TYR A 170 8.02 7.55 22.45
C TYR A 170 9.06 6.65 23.12
N ILE A 171 9.85 5.94 22.31
CA ILE A 171 10.80 4.95 22.79
C ILE A 171 12.00 5.64 23.47
N GLY A 172 12.53 6.67 22.81
CA GLY A 172 13.66 7.46 23.29
C GLY A 172 13.31 8.28 24.52
N GLY A 173 12.09 8.85 24.59
CA GLY A 173 11.61 9.60 25.74
C GLY A 173 11.53 8.72 27.00
N GLY A 174 10.92 7.55 26.88
CA GLY A 174 10.86 6.57 27.98
C GLY A 174 12.24 6.08 28.44
N LEU A 175 13.18 5.86 27.50
CA LEU A 175 14.58 5.56 27.84
C LEU A 175 15.25 6.73 28.57
N TRP A 176 15.12 7.95 28.05
CA TRP A 176 15.75 9.15 28.61
C TRP A 176 15.32 9.45 30.03
N VAL A 177 14.03 9.29 30.34
CA VAL A 177 13.49 9.50 31.69
C VAL A 177 14.07 8.47 32.65
N ARG A 178 14.14 7.20 32.24
CA ARG A 178 14.69 6.12 33.08
C ARG A 178 16.18 6.29 33.33
N LEU A 179 16.93 6.81 32.35
CA LEU A 179 18.36 7.13 32.51
C LEU A 179 18.60 8.35 33.41
N THR A 180 17.77 9.39 33.30
CA THR A 180 17.95 10.65 34.02
C THR A 180 17.31 10.65 35.41
N GLN A 181 16.26 9.86 35.62
CA GLN A 181 15.46 9.79 36.85
C GLN A 181 15.31 8.35 37.34
N GLY A 182 16.42 7.60 37.38
CA GLY A 182 16.45 6.19 37.81
C GLY A 182 15.92 5.95 39.23
N ASN A 183 15.88 6.97 40.08
CA ASN A 183 15.33 6.89 41.45
C ASN A 183 13.79 6.89 41.48
N VAL A 184 13.11 7.35 40.42
CA VAL A 184 11.64 7.46 40.35
C VAL A 184 11.01 6.22 39.72
N PHE A 185 11.72 5.59 38.77
CA PHE A 185 11.25 4.41 38.04
C PHE A 185 12.06 3.18 38.46
N THR A 186 11.54 2.42 39.43
CA THR A 186 12.20 1.26 40.05
C THR A 186 11.99 -0.07 39.30
N THR A 187 11.24 -0.08 38.20
CA THR A 187 10.98 -1.28 37.40
C THR A 187 12.24 -1.74 36.66
N ARG A 188 12.57 -3.04 36.73
CA ARG A 188 13.69 -3.64 35.97
C ARG A 188 13.54 -3.33 34.47
N VAL A 189 14.55 -2.69 33.90
CA VAL A 189 14.62 -2.44 32.46
C VAL A 189 15.04 -3.73 31.78
N ASP A 190 14.18 -4.26 30.90
CA ASP A 190 14.61 -5.26 29.94
C ASP A 190 15.52 -4.57 28.91
N LEU A 191 16.83 -4.69 29.14
CA LEU A 191 17.87 -4.05 28.34
C LEU A 191 17.80 -4.50 26.87
N LEU A 192 17.52 -5.78 26.62
CA LEU A 192 17.44 -6.33 25.27
C LEU A 192 16.23 -5.76 24.52
N TYR A 193 15.06 -5.74 25.19
CA TYR A 193 13.85 -5.11 24.65
C TYR A 193 14.07 -3.63 24.34
N THR A 194 14.60 -2.88 25.30
CA THR A 194 14.71 -1.42 25.19
C THR A 194 15.77 -1.00 24.17
N ILE A 195 16.94 -1.66 24.16
CA ILE A 195 18.00 -1.39 23.17
C ILE A 195 17.54 -1.80 21.77
N GLY A 196 16.91 -2.97 21.63
CA GLY A 196 16.41 -3.46 20.34
C GLY A 196 15.38 -2.50 19.73
N LEU A 197 14.39 -2.08 20.51
CA LEU A 197 13.34 -1.15 20.06
C LEU A 197 13.93 0.24 19.72
N THR A 198 14.84 0.74 20.56
CA THR A 198 15.52 2.04 20.32
C THR A 198 16.37 2.01 19.06
N LEU A 199 17.13 0.92 18.84
CA LEU A 199 17.95 0.76 17.64
C LEU A 199 17.10 0.74 16.37
N VAL A 200 15.98 0.01 16.38
CA VAL A 200 15.06 -0.05 15.24
C VAL A 200 14.42 1.31 14.96
N ALA A 201 13.94 2.00 15.99
CA ALA A 201 13.36 3.34 15.85
C ALA A 201 14.38 4.36 15.34
N LEU A 202 15.62 4.30 15.84
CA LEU A 202 16.72 5.15 15.40
C LEU A 202 17.10 4.85 13.94
N LEU A 203 17.25 3.59 13.57
CA LEU A 203 17.55 3.19 12.19
C LEU A 203 16.44 3.61 11.22
N TYR A 204 15.18 3.50 11.63
CA TYR A 204 14.05 3.97 10.82
C TYR A 204 14.07 5.49 10.65
N TYR A 205 14.24 6.24 11.74
CA TYR A 205 14.35 7.71 11.69
C TYR A 205 15.54 8.17 10.84
N LEU A 206 16.74 7.60 11.05
CA LEU A 206 17.91 7.92 10.24
C LEU A 206 17.72 7.54 8.78
N GLY A 207 17.10 6.39 8.49
CA GLY A 207 16.71 5.99 7.15
C GLY A 207 15.86 7.07 6.48
N MET A 208 14.79 7.53 7.15
CA MET A 208 13.93 8.61 6.64
C MET A 208 14.69 9.93 6.43
N GLN A 209 15.60 10.30 7.34
CA GLN A 209 16.44 11.50 7.17
C GLN A 209 17.38 11.38 5.97
N LEU A 210 17.98 10.21 5.75
CA LEU A 210 18.85 9.96 4.60
C LEU A 210 18.09 10.05 3.27
N MET A 211 16.83 9.61 3.23
CA MET A 211 15.98 9.73 2.03
C MET A 211 15.72 11.17 1.59
N TRP A 212 15.84 12.14 2.51
CA TRP A 212 15.76 13.54 2.16
C TRP A 212 16.99 14.06 1.42
N VAL A 213 18.12 13.34 1.43
CA VAL A 213 19.33 13.71 0.68
C VAL A 213 19.31 13.00 -0.67
N GLN A 214 19.43 13.75 -1.78
CA GLN A 214 19.25 13.22 -3.14
C GLN A 214 20.23 12.08 -3.45
N ALA A 215 21.49 12.19 -3.03
CA ALA A 215 22.50 11.15 -3.26
C ALA A 215 22.12 9.81 -2.60
N TRP A 216 21.67 9.87 -1.34
CA TRP A 216 21.21 8.71 -0.59
C TRP A 216 19.89 8.17 -1.12
N ASN A 217 18.96 9.02 -1.52
CA ASN A 217 17.70 8.59 -2.13
C ASN A 217 17.95 7.84 -3.46
N ASN A 218 18.82 8.35 -4.32
CA ASN A 218 19.20 7.67 -5.56
C ASN A 218 19.86 6.31 -5.32
N TRP A 219 20.67 6.22 -4.26
CA TRP A 219 21.30 4.96 -3.87
C TRP A 219 20.31 3.95 -3.29
N LEU A 220 19.44 4.38 -2.36
CA LEU A 220 18.41 3.55 -1.71
C LEU A 220 17.32 3.09 -2.69
N SER A 221 16.94 3.94 -3.65
CA SER A 221 15.95 3.61 -4.68
C SER A 221 16.47 2.62 -5.74
N THR A 222 17.77 2.29 -5.73
CA THR A 222 18.32 1.26 -6.61
C THR A 222 17.85 -0.12 -6.17
N ASN A 223 17.11 -0.84 -7.03
CA ASN A 223 16.56 -2.18 -6.73
C ASN A 223 17.55 -3.15 -6.06
N ARG A 224 18.82 -3.15 -6.48
CA ARG A 224 19.84 -4.06 -5.90
C ARG A 224 20.14 -3.75 -4.43
N VAL A 225 20.27 -2.48 -4.09
CA VAL A 225 20.52 -2.03 -2.71
C VAL A 225 19.30 -2.32 -1.86
N TRP A 226 18.12 -1.98 -2.39
CA TRP A 226 16.84 -2.20 -1.73
C TRP A 226 16.56 -3.68 -1.44
N ILE A 227 16.76 -4.59 -2.42
CA ILE A 227 16.52 -6.04 -2.21
C ILE A 227 17.43 -6.56 -1.10
N ARG A 228 18.68 -6.11 -1.03
CA ARG A 228 19.61 -6.50 0.03
C ARG A 228 19.19 -5.96 1.39
N MET A 229 18.82 -4.67 1.46
CA MET A 229 18.35 -4.06 2.71
C MET A 229 17.06 -4.69 3.22
N SER A 230 16.07 -4.90 2.36
CA SER A 230 14.79 -5.53 2.74
C SER A 230 14.99 -6.97 3.24
N ARG A 231 15.87 -7.76 2.60
CA ARG A 231 16.21 -9.11 3.07
C ARG A 231 16.89 -9.14 4.43
N LEU A 232 17.63 -8.09 4.78
CA LEU A 232 18.28 -7.94 6.09
C LEU A 232 17.30 -7.40 7.14
N LEU A 233 16.47 -6.41 6.78
CA LEU A 233 15.54 -5.76 7.71
C LEU A 233 14.31 -6.60 8.01
N ALA A 234 13.78 -7.36 7.06
CA ALA A 234 12.58 -8.19 7.26
C ALA A 234 12.70 -9.21 8.43
N PRO A 235 13.76 -10.05 8.51
CA PRO A 235 13.91 -10.97 9.65
C PRO A 235 14.19 -10.24 10.97
N LEU A 236 14.91 -9.11 10.93
CA LEU A 236 15.13 -8.28 12.12
C LEU A 236 13.81 -7.70 12.64
N ALA A 237 12.95 -7.21 11.73
CA ALA A 237 11.65 -6.69 12.06
C ALA A 237 10.72 -7.80 12.59
N LEU A 238 10.76 -9.01 12.03
CA LEU A 238 10.06 -10.18 12.57
C LEU A 238 10.53 -10.50 14.00
N LEU A 239 11.84 -10.49 14.27
CA LEU A 239 12.40 -10.72 15.60
C LEU A 239 11.92 -9.67 16.59
N VAL A 240 12.01 -8.38 16.22
CA VAL A 240 11.60 -7.26 17.07
C VAL A 240 10.11 -7.31 17.36
N VAL A 241 9.27 -7.53 16.35
CA VAL A 241 7.82 -7.69 16.53
C VAL A 241 7.51 -8.88 17.44
N SER A 242 8.22 -9.99 17.28
CA SER A 242 8.08 -11.16 18.16
C SER A 242 8.46 -10.82 19.60
N LEU A 243 9.56 -10.09 19.80
CA LEU A 243 10.00 -9.61 21.11
C LEU A 243 8.95 -8.66 21.73
N VAL A 244 8.39 -7.73 20.96
CA VAL A 244 7.32 -6.84 21.44
C VAL A 244 6.12 -7.65 21.92
N ILE A 245 5.64 -8.58 21.12
CA ILE A 245 4.47 -9.39 21.46
C ILE A 245 4.75 -10.25 22.70
N THR A 246 5.91 -10.91 22.78
CA THR A 246 6.25 -11.75 23.94
C THR A 246 6.43 -10.93 25.22
N THR A 247 7.04 -9.75 25.15
CA THR A 247 7.19 -8.85 26.30
C THR A 247 5.84 -8.34 26.80
N HIS A 248 4.93 -7.90 25.92
CA HIS A 248 3.59 -7.48 26.32
C HIS A 248 2.75 -8.66 26.85
N PHE A 249 2.93 -9.86 26.29
CA PHE A 249 2.31 -11.08 26.83
C PHE A 249 2.80 -11.38 28.26
N ALA A 250 4.12 -11.28 28.50
CA ALA A 250 4.71 -11.50 29.82
C ALA A 250 4.26 -10.43 30.86
N ARG A 251 4.17 -9.16 30.45
CA ARG A 251 3.68 -8.06 31.32
C ARG A 251 2.22 -8.24 31.72
N ARG A 252 1.40 -8.77 30.82
CA ARG A 252 -0.01 -9.09 31.10
C ARG A 252 -0.18 -10.34 31.96
N ALA A 253 0.70 -11.33 31.80
CA ALA A 253 0.68 -12.54 32.62
C ALA A 253 1.03 -12.27 34.09
N ASP A 254 1.87 -11.26 34.38
CA ASP A 254 2.23 -10.89 35.75
C ASP A 254 1.16 -9.99 36.41
N PRO A 255 0.44 -10.48 37.46
CA PRO A 255 -0.60 -9.72 38.14
C PRO A 255 -0.08 -8.47 38.87
N ARG A 256 1.23 -8.36 39.12
CA ARG A 256 1.85 -7.19 39.78
C ARG A 256 2.05 -6.01 38.83
N THR A 257 2.04 -6.21 37.51
CA THR A 257 2.25 -5.16 36.52
C THR A 257 0.98 -4.77 35.78
N ALA A 258 0.08 -5.73 35.55
CA ALA A 258 -1.11 -5.55 34.71
C ALA A 258 -2.09 -4.47 35.22
N ASN A 259 -2.26 -4.29 36.54
CA ASN A 259 -3.30 -3.40 37.09
C ASN A 259 -2.78 -2.06 37.67
N LEU A 260 -1.46 -1.87 37.78
CA LEU A 260 -0.89 -0.74 38.55
C LEU A 260 -0.60 0.53 37.73
N LEU A 261 -0.62 0.46 36.39
CA LEU A 261 -0.24 1.57 35.51
C LEU A 261 -1.32 2.01 34.50
N GLY A 262 -2.51 1.40 34.50
CA GLY A 262 -3.55 1.70 33.50
C GLY A 262 -3.22 1.21 32.08
N GLU A 263 -2.12 0.48 31.89
CA GLU A 263 -1.63 -0.04 30.60
C GLU A 263 -2.34 -1.32 30.12
N ALA A 264 -3.23 -1.92 30.92
CA ALA A 264 -3.88 -3.19 30.60
C ALA A 264 -4.67 -3.17 29.28
N SER A 265 -5.37 -2.07 28.98
CA SER A 265 -6.14 -1.91 27.75
C SER A 265 -5.22 -1.75 26.52
N PHE A 266 -4.08 -1.08 26.70
CA PHE A 266 -3.08 -0.91 25.66
C PHE A 266 -2.34 -2.22 25.35
N ASP A 267 -1.94 -2.97 26.38
CA ASP A 267 -1.36 -4.31 26.25
C ASP A 267 -2.35 -5.27 25.57
N LEU A 268 -3.63 -5.19 25.94
CA LEU A 268 -4.70 -5.98 25.35
C LEU A 268 -4.92 -5.62 23.87
N ALA A 269 -4.87 -4.34 23.51
CA ALA A 269 -4.95 -3.90 22.12
C ALA A 269 -3.77 -4.38 21.27
N ILE A 270 -2.54 -4.30 21.80
CA ILE A 270 -1.34 -4.81 21.11
C ILE A 270 -1.44 -6.32 20.91
N LEU A 271 -1.81 -7.06 21.96
CA LEU A 271 -1.94 -8.51 21.88
C LEU A 271 -3.13 -8.94 21.02
N ALA A 272 -4.21 -8.16 20.96
CA ALA A 272 -5.31 -8.40 20.03
C ALA A 272 -4.85 -8.28 18.56
N LEU A 273 -3.97 -7.31 18.25
CA LEU A 273 -3.41 -7.06 16.91
C LEU A 273 -2.25 -8.00 16.54
N ALA A 274 -1.62 -8.64 17.53
CA ALA A 274 -0.41 -9.44 17.37
C ALA A 274 -0.45 -10.49 16.24
N PRO A 275 -1.52 -11.30 16.07
CA PRO A 275 -1.56 -12.32 15.03
C PRO A 275 -1.52 -11.74 13.61
N VAL A 276 -2.10 -10.57 13.40
CA VAL A 276 -2.10 -9.89 12.09
C VAL A 276 -0.75 -9.32 11.82
N ILE A 277 -0.15 -8.65 12.81
CA ILE A 277 1.18 -8.08 12.65
C ILE A 277 2.17 -9.22 12.35
N TRP A 278 2.06 -10.37 13.05
CA TRP A 278 2.82 -11.58 12.76
C TRP A 278 2.56 -12.12 11.35
N LEU A 279 1.30 -12.26 10.94
CA LEU A 279 0.96 -12.77 9.62
C LEU A 279 1.49 -11.85 8.51
N VAL A 280 1.27 -10.55 8.63
CA VAL A 280 1.71 -9.54 7.67
C VAL A 280 3.23 -9.54 7.57
N ILE A 281 3.94 -9.49 8.70
CA ILE A 281 5.41 -9.41 8.68
C ILE A 281 6.04 -10.73 8.23
N LEU A 282 5.47 -11.87 8.60
CA LEU A 282 5.92 -13.19 8.16
C LEU A 282 5.73 -13.34 6.66
N VAL A 283 4.56 -12.93 6.14
CA VAL A 283 4.32 -13.01 4.69
C VAL A 283 5.18 -12.01 3.94
N VAL A 284 5.35 -10.77 4.40
CA VAL A 284 6.28 -9.81 3.79
C VAL A 284 7.71 -10.39 3.76
N THR A 285 8.15 -11.00 4.86
CA THR A 285 9.47 -11.65 4.94
C THR A 285 9.59 -12.77 3.92
N PHE A 286 8.57 -13.64 3.82
CA PHE A 286 8.53 -14.70 2.82
C PHE A 286 8.51 -14.14 1.39
N LEU A 287 7.74 -13.09 1.13
CA LEU A 287 7.62 -12.47 -0.20
C LEU A 287 8.94 -11.85 -0.66
N VAL A 288 9.69 -11.21 0.26
CA VAL A 288 11.01 -10.62 0.00
C VAL A 288 12.07 -11.71 -0.28
N TRP A 289 11.92 -12.89 0.32
CA TRP A 289 12.84 -14.02 0.13
C TRP A 289 12.50 -14.92 -1.06
N SER A 290 11.23 -15.06 -1.44
CA SER A 290 10.80 -16.09 -2.40
C SER A 290 11.11 -15.79 -3.88
N ARG A 291 11.46 -14.55 -4.26
CA ARG A 291 11.77 -14.19 -5.67
C ARG A 291 12.96 -13.23 -5.76
N HIS A 292 13.68 -13.30 -6.86
CA HIS A 292 14.82 -12.42 -7.14
C HIS A 292 14.39 -11.04 -7.67
N GLY A 293 13.15 -10.90 -8.13
CA GLY A 293 12.54 -9.62 -8.52
C GLY A 293 11.99 -8.86 -7.31
N GLY A 294 12.03 -7.53 -7.35
CA GLY A 294 11.52 -6.66 -6.29
C GLY A 294 9.99 -6.74 -6.08
N LEU A 295 9.48 -6.15 -4.99
CA LEU A 295 8.04 -6.16 -4.63
C LEU A 295 7.16 -5.52 -5.72
N ARG A 296 7.63 -4.46 -6.36
CA ARG A 296 7.00 -3.80 -7.52
C ARG A 296 6.80 -4.77 -8.65
N GLN A 297 7.82 -5.53 -9.06
CA GLN A 297 7.65 -6.51 -10.15
C GLN A 297 6.63 -7.60 -9.82
N ARG A 298 6.35 -7.81 -8.53
CA ARG A 298 5.38 -8.79 -8.06
C ARG A 298 3.94 -8.28 -8.01
N PHE A 299 3.74 -7.02 -7.62
CA PHE A 299 2.40 -6.42 -7.55
C PHE A 299 2.04 -5.61 -8.81
N LEU A 300 3.01 -4.96 -9.44
CA LEU A 300 2.90 -4.07 -10.60
C LEU A 300 3.92 -4.49 -11.69
N PRO A 301 3.76 -5.66 -12.33
CA PRO A 301 4.65 -6.10 -13.40
C PRO A 301 4.57 -5.19 -14.61
N ASP A 302 5.67 -5.06 -15.37
CA ASP A 302 5.72 -4.15 -16.53
C ASP A 302 4.68 -4.50 -17.60
N LEU A 303 4.31 -5.79 -17.70
CA LEU A 303 3.24 -6.26 -18.58
C LEU A 303 1.86 -5.71 -18.21
N LEU A 304 1.59 -5.51 -16.91
CA LEU A 304 0.37 -4.83 -16.44
C LEU A 304 0.44 -3.34 -16.80
N LEU A 305 1.56 -2.69 -16.50
CA LEU A 305 1.77 -1.25 -16.72
C LEU A 305 1.63 -0.86 -18.19
N ALA A 306 2.15 -1.70 -19.11
CA ALA A 306 2.08 -1.47 -20.55
C ALA A 306 0.66 -1.45 -21.12
N ARG A 307 -0.32 -2.06 -20.43
CA ARG A 307 -1.71 -2.20 -20.90
C ARG A 307 -2.68 -1.26 -20.20
N LEU A 308 -2.21 -0.47 -19.22
CA LEU A 308 -3.03 0.47 -18.48
C LEU A 308 -3.21 1.82 -19.20
N PRO A 309 -4.26 2.60 -18.86
CA PRO A 309 -4.43 3.95 -19.39
C PRO A 309 -3.22 4.83 -19.05
N GLY A 310 -2.77 5.65 -20.00
CA GLY A 310 -1.48 6.35 -19.90
C GLY A 310 -1.29 7.28 -18.68
N ARG A 311 -2.36 7.73 -18.01
CA ARG A 311 -2.24 8.46 -16.73
C ARG A 311 -1.95 7.53 -15.55
N ILE A 312 -2.68 6.43 -15.45
CA ILE A 312 -2.53 5.42 -14.39
C ILE A 312 -1.21 4.68 -14.57
N ALA A 313 -0.86 4.30 -15.81
CA ALA A 313 0.40 3.65 -16.13
C ALA A 313 1.60 4.51 -15.71
N ARG A 314 1.60 5.82 -16.04
CA ARG A 314 2.68 6.75 -15.65
C ARG A 314 2.81 6.91 -14.14
N PHE A 315 1.69 6.98 -13.43
CA PHE A 315 1.70 7.06 -11.97
C PHE A 315 2.24 5.77 -11.34
N LEU A 316 1.67 4.60 -11.70
CA LEU A 316 2.10 3.32 -11.16
C LEU A 316 3.53 2.93 -11.57
N SER A 317 3.99 3.35 -12.74
CA SER A 317 5.38 3.15 -13.16
C SER A 317 6.37 4.02 -12.37
N SER A 318 5.89 5.12 -11.77
CA SER A 318 6.71 5.95 -10.88
C SER A 318 6.87 5.35 -9.48
N ILE A 319 6.06 4.35 -9.11
CA ILE A 319 6.15 3.67 -7.82
C ILE A 319 7.33 2.70 -7.87
N SER A 320 8.31 2.92 -6.99
CA SER A 320 9.45 2.03 -6.78
C SER A 320 9.16 0.94 -5.74
N ASP A 321 10.06 -0.04 -5.60
CA ASP A 321 10.00 -1.06 -4.54
C ASP A 321 10.02 -0.42 -3.14
N MET A 322 10.76 0.67 -3.01
CA MET A 322 10.90 1.47 -1.80
C MET A 322 9.59 2.18 -1.44
N ASP A 323 8.91 2.77 -2.43
CA ASP A 323 7.63 3.46 -2.22
C ASP A 323 6.54 2.51 -1.74
N LEU A 324 6.53 1.27 -2.24
CA LEU A 324 5.60 0.25 -1.75
C LEU A 324 5.80 -0.05 -0.25
N LEU A 325 7.05 -0.08 0.22
CA LEU A 325 7.33 -0.23 1.65
C LEU A 325 6.96 1.02 2.45
N LEU A 326 7.23 2.22 1.93
CA LEU A 326 6.83 3.46 2.58
C LEU A 326 5.31 3.60 2.67
N ILE A 327 4.56 3.12 1.67
CA ILE A 327 3.10 3.03 1.71
C ILE A 327 2.68 2.03 2.79
N LEU A 328 3.24 0.82 2.79
CA LEU A 328 2.91 -0.20 3.81
C LEU A 328 3.28 0.25 5.23
N GLY A 329 4.43 0.90 5.39
CA GLY A 329 4.91 1.47 6.64
C GLY A 329 4.00 2.58 7.13
N ALA A 330 3.67 3.55 6.26
CA ALA A 330 2.70 4.59 6.61
C ALA A 330 1.35 3.99 7.02
N LEU A 331 0.79 3.06 6.24
CA LEU A 331 -0.49 2.44 6.58
C LEU A 331 -0.46 1.68 7.91
N SER A 332 0.64 1.00 8.24
CA SER A 332 0.74 0.19 9.46
C SER A 332 0.98 1.01 10.72
N THR A 333 1.52 2.23 10.59
CA THR A 333 1.98 3.02 11.74
C THR A 333 1.27 4.37 11.89
N LEU A 334 0.56 4.85 10.87
CA LEU A 334 -0.16 6.13 10.90
C LEU A 334 -1.25 6.18 11.97
N MET A 335 -2.03 5.11 12.14
CA MET A 335 -3.04 5.02 13.21
C MET A 335 -2.40 5.05 14.60
N PRO A 336 -1.41 4.19 14.93
CA PRO A 336 -0.68 4.27 16.20
C PRO A 336 -0.08 5.66 16.47
N THR A 337 0.58 6.29 15.49
CA THR A 337 1.13 7.63 15.65
C THR A 337 0.04 8.70 15.83
N TYR A 338 -1.10 8.55 15.18
CA TYR A 338 -2.23 9.47 15.33
C TYR A 338 -2.81 9.45 16.75
N PHE A 339 -3.05 8.26 17.32
CA PHE A 339 -3.50 8.12 18.72
C PHE A 339 -2.53 8.76 19.69
N PHE A 340 -1.24 8.61 19.42
CA PHE A 340 -0.20 9.21 20.22
C PHE A 340 -0.17 10.75 20.18
N LEU A 341 -0.33 11.35 19.00
CA LEU A 341 -0.25 12.81 18.84
C LEU A 341 -1.50 13.56 19.31
N LEU A 342 -2.68 12.94 19.20
CA LEU A 342 -3.97 13.62 19.43
C LEU A 342 -4.77 13.03 20.61
N GLY A 343 -4.26 11.97 21.24
CA GLY A 343 -4.88 11.29 22.38
C GLY A 343 -6.11 10.46 22.01
N ASP A 344 -6.62 9.70 23.00
CA ASP A 344 -7.72 8.75 22.81
C ASP A 344 -9.08 9.37 22.46
N SER A 345 -9.25 10.70 22.55
CA SER A 345 -10.54 11.38 22.33
C SER A 345 -10.46 12.57 21.37
N GLY A 346 -9.26 12.95 20.91
CA GLY A 346 -9.06 14.10 20.02
C GLY A 346 -9.06 13.74 18.53
N GLY A 347 -9.73 14.56 17.71
CA GLY A 347 -9.56 14.57 16.25
C GLY A 347 -10.55 13.73 15.42
N VAL A 348 -10.30 13.67 14.11
CA VAL A 348 -11.12 13.00 13.09
C VAL A 348 -11.25 11.49 13.35
N ILE A 349 -10.18 10.81 13.80
CA ILE A 349 -10.26 9.36 14.09
C ILE A 349 -11.04 9.11 15.38
N GLY A 350 -10.89 9.95 16.41
CA GLY A 350 -11.67 9.85 17.66
C GLY A 350 -13.17 10.09 17.44
N THR A 351 -13.52 11.07 16.59
CA THR A 351 -14.91 11.35 16.19
C THR A 351 -15.50 10.24 15.30
N LEU A 352 -14.74 9.71 14.34
CA LEU A 352 -15.14 8.54 13.55
C LEU A 352 -15.34 7.31 14.44
N ARG A 353 -14.46 7.07 15.42
CA ARG A 353 -14.62 5.98 16.42
C ARG A 353 -15.94 6.13 17.18
N GLN A 354 -16.23 7.31 17.71
CA GLN A 354 -17.49 7.58 18.42
C GLN A 354 -18.72 7.42 17.52
N GLN A 355 -18.64 7.87 16.26
CA GLN A 355 -19.73 7.69 15.29
C GLN A 355 -19.96 6.22 14.92
N ILE A 356 -18.89 5.44 14.76
CA ILE A 356 -18.97 3.99 14.53
C ILE A 356 -19.61 3.29 15.73
N LEU A 357 -19.23 3.66 16.96
CA LEU A 357 -19.83 3.10 18.18
C LEU A 357 -21.32 3.47 18.32
N GLN A 358 -21.69 4.71 18.01
CA GLN A 358 -23.06 5.18 18.11
C GLN A 358 -23.99 4.60 17.03
N ARG A 359 -23.49 4.34 15.82
CA ARG A 359 -24.29 3.82 14.69
C ARG A 359 -24.17 2.30 14.51
N GLY A 360 -23.08 1.71 14.98
CA GLY A 360 -22.72 0.31 14.80
C GLY A 360 -22.90 -0.54 16.06
N SER A 361 -23.59 -0.05 17.09
CA SER A 361 -23.74 -0.73 18.40
C SER A 361 -24.28 -2.16 18.34
N ASN A 362 -24.92 -2.56 17.22
CA ASN A 362 -25.42 -3.91 17.00
C ASN A 362 -24.36 -4.90 16.47
N VAL A 363 -23.20 -4.41 16.01
CA VAL A 363 -22.12 -5.18 15.38
C VAL A 363 -20.74 -4.85 15.97
N ILE A 364 -20.54 -3.66 16.54
CA ILE A 364 -19.28 -3.18 17.12
C ILE A 364 -19.59 -2.66 18.53
N GLU A 365 -19.09 -3.35 19.55
CA GLU A 365 -19.44 -3.09 20.95
C GLU A 365 -18.34 -2.34 21.72
N THR A 366 -17.07 -2.50 21.34
CA THR A 366 -15.95 -1.88 22.08
C THR A 366 -15.19 -0.83 21.27
N SER A 367 -14.57 0.12 21.98
CA SER A 367 -13.77 1.16 21.34
C SER A 367 -12.57 0.61 20.58
N GLU A 368 -11.97 -0.48 21.06
CA GLU A 368 -10.83 -1.16 20.42
C GLU A 368 -11.24 -1.81 19.09
N GLN A 369 -12.46 -2.34 19.01
CA GLN A 369 -13.00 -2.94 17.78
C GLN A 369 -13.23 -1.88 16.69
N ALA A 370 -13.78 -0.72 17.06
CA ALA A 370 -13.93 0.40 16.13
C ALA A 370 -12.57 0.90 15.60
N LEU A 371 -11.51 0.83 16.41
CA LEU A 371 -10.15 1.14 15.98
C LEU A 371 -9.57 0.09 15.03
N ALA A 372 -9.82 -1.19 15.30
CA ALA A 372 -9.41 -2.27 14.40
C ALA A 372 -10.04 -2.10 13.00
N VAL A 373 -11.34 -1.75 12.92
CA VAL A 373 -12.00 -1.42 11.64
C VAL A 373 -11.32 -0.26 10.92
N LEU A 374 -11.08 0.84 11.63
CA LEU A 374 -10.45 2.03 11.05
C LEU A 374 -9.03 1.72 10.55
N PHE A 375 -8.33 0.80 11.22
CA PHE A 375 -6.99 0.36 10.84
C PHE A 375 -6.99 -0.52 9.59
N THR A 376 -7.99 -1.39 9.43
CA THR A 376 -8.03 -2.36 8.33
C THR A 376 -8.54 -1.76 7.02
N ILE A 377 -9.39 -0.73 7.07
CA ILE A 377 -9.98 -0.08 5.89
C ILE A 377 -8.93 0.36 4.85
N PRO A 378 -7.85 1.09 5.19
CA PRO A 378 -6.86 1.52 4.20
C PRO A 378 -6.17 0.36 3.48
N PHE A 379 -5.83 -0.72 4.20
CA PHE A 379 -5.25 -1.92 3.61
C PHE A 379 -6.23 -2.62 2.67
N TYR A 380 -7.49 -2.72 3.08
CA TYR A 380 -8.55 -3.30 2.26
C TYR A 380 -8.74 -2.49 0.96
N ILE A 381 -8.83 -1.16 1.04
CA ILE A 381 -8.96 -0.28 -0.12
C ILE A 381 -7.77 -0.45 -1.06
N LEU A 382 -6.53 -0.52 -0.54
CA LEU A 382 -5.33 -0.70 -1.34
C LEU A 382 -5.36 -2.04 -2.12
N ILE A 383 -5.69 -3.13 -1.44
CA ILE A 383 -5.77 -4.46 -2.05
C ILE A 383 -6.89 -4.49 -3.10
N MET A 384 -8.06 -3.92 -2.78
CA MET A 384 -9.18 -3.83 -3.71
C MET A 384 -8.84 -3.01 -4.94
N ALA A 385 -8.18 -1.86 -4.79
CA ALA A 385 -7.72 -1.05 -5.90
C ALA A 385 -6.75 -1.84 -6.80
N LEU A 386 -5.82 -2.59 -6.20
CA LEU A 386 -4.91 -3.46 -6.94
C LEU A 386 -5.68 -4.54 -7.73
N LEU A 387 -6.62 -5.24 -7.10
CA LEU A 387 -7.43 -6.27 -7.76
C LEU A 387 -8.31 -5.69 -8.89
N VAL A 388 -8.86 -4.49 -8.71
CA VAL A 388 -9.64 -3.79 -9.76
C VAL A 388 -8.76 -3.42 -10.95
N ILE A 389 -7.52 -2.98 -10.73
CA ILE A 389 -6.56 -2.70 -11.81
C ILE A 389 -6.28 -3.98 -12.61
N TYR A 390 -6.07 -5.12 -11.93
CA TYR A 390 -5.90 -6.42 -12.59
C TYR A 390 -7.15 -6.85 -13.34
N ALA A 391 -8.33 -6.76 -12.70
CA ALA A 391 -9.62 -7.08 -13.31
C ALA A 391 -9.82 -6.30 -14.62
N TYR A 392 -9.51 -5.00 -14.60
CA TYR A 392 -9.59 -4.14 -15.77
C TYR A 392 -8.72 -4.64 -16.92
N VAL A 393 -7.44 -4.92 -16.64
CA VAL A 393 -6.50 -5.40 -17.66
C VAL A 393 -6.88 -6.78 -18.19
N LEU A 394 -7.23 -7.72 -17.31
CA LEU A 394 -7.64 -9.08 -17.67
C LEU A 394 -8.89 -9.09 -18.57
N SER A 395 -9.81 -8.14 -18.38
CA SER A 395 -11.04 -8.02 -19.18
C SER A 395 -10.82 -7.58 -20.63
N ARG A 396 -9.63 -7.10 -20.99
CA ARG A 396 -9.31 -6.61 -22.33
C ARG A 396 -9.03 -7.75 -23.29
N ALA A 397 -9.57 -7.64 -24.50
CA ALA A 397 -9.34 -8.61 -25.58
C ALA A 397 -7.92 -8.54 -26.17
N SER A 398 -7.19 -7.46 -25.92
CA SER A 398 -5.84 -7.23 -26.49
C SER A 398 -4.75 -8.13 -25.92
N LEU A 399 -4.99 -8.80 -24.79
CA LEU A 399 -4.04 -9.74 -24.19
C LEU A 399 -4.16 -11.12 -24.82
N SER A 400 -3.02 -11.80 -25.01
CA SER A 400 -3.03 -13.23 -25.37
C SER A 400 -3.39 -14.10 -24.16
N ALA A 401 -3.72 -15.38 -24.41
CA ALA A 401 -3.95 -16.36 -23.35
C ALA A 401 -2.71 -16.50 -22.44
N ASP A 402 -1.51 -16.59 -23.03
CA ASP A 402 -0.24 -16.76 -22.30
C ASP A 402 0.10 -15.54 -21.45
N GLU A 403 -0.08 -14.33 -22.00
CA GLU A 403 0.15 -13.09 -21.25
C GLU A 403 -0.81 -12.96 -20.06
N ARG A 404 -2.08 -13.37 -20.23
CA ARG A 404 -3.06 -13.40 -19.11
C ARG A 404 -2.65 -14.41 -18.04
N GLU A 405 -2.16 -15.58 -18.44
CA GLU A 405 -1.70 -16.59 -17.48
C GLU A 405 -0.47 -16.11 -16.71
N GLU A 406 0.48 -15.45 -17.37
CA GLU A 406 1.66 -14.89 -16.72
C GLU A 406 1.29 -13.80 -15.70
N LEU A 407 0.34 -12.92 -16.02
CA LEU A 407 -0.21 -11.96 -15.04
C LEU A 407 -0.81 -12.65 -13.82
N MET A 408 -1.54 -13.75 -14.03
CA MET A 408 -2.15 -14.50 -12.93
C MET A 408 -1.13 -15.29 -12.10
N ARG A 409 -0.03 -15.73 -12.69
CA ARG A 409 1.07 -16.41 -11.99
C ARG A 409 1.93 -15.44 -11.16
N THR A 410 2.09 -14.20 -11.64
CA THR A 410 2.91 -13.20 -10.96
C THR A 410 2.22 -12.58 -9.73
N LEU A 411 0.90 -12.35 -9.80
CA LEU A 411 0.12 -11.81 -8.69
C LEU A 411 0.02 -12.84 -7.54
N PRO A 412 0.37 -12.49 -6.29
CA PRO A 412 0.22 -13.38 -5.14
C PRO A 412 -1.24 -13.39 -4.66
N LEU A 413 -2.17 -13.84 -5.51
CA LEU A 413 -3.61 -13.74 -5.26
C LEU A 413 -4.03 -14.45 -3.96
N GLY A 414 -3.42 -15.61 -3.66
CA GLY A 414 -3.67 -16.32 -2.40
C GLY A 414 -3.31 -15.49 -1.17
N PHE A 415 -2.24 -14.72 -1.21
CA PHE A 415 -1.87 -13.80 -0.12
C PHE A 415 -2.86 -12.65 -0.01
N LEU A 416 -3.17 -11.97 -1.11
CA LEU A 416 -4.10 -10.83 -1.09
C LEU A 416 -5.46 -11.25 -0.54
N ILE A 417 -5.90 -12.46 -0.89
CA ILE A 417 -7.15 -13.02 -0.39
C ILE A 417 -7.07 -13.36 1.09
N VAL A 418 -6.03 -14.06 1.56
CA VAL A 418 -5.84 -14.34 3.00
C VAL A 418 -5.77 -13.03 3.79
N LEU A 419 -5.11 -12.00 3.25
CA LEU A 419 -5.02 -10.69 3.86
C LEU A 419 -6.39 -10.01 3.93
N ILE A 420 -7.20 -10.03 2.87
CA ILE A 420 -8.58 -9.51 2.89
C ILE A 420 -9.41 -10.22 3.97
N ILE A 421 -9.34 -11.55 4.05
CA ILE A 421 -10.09 -12.30 5.07
C ILE A 421 -9.64 -11.92 6.48
N THR A 422 -8.32 -11.85 6.69
CA THR A 422 -7.74 -11.49 7.98
C THR A 422 -8.15 -10.07 8.38
N LEU A 423 -8.10 -9.12 7.45
CA LEU A 423 -8.55 -7.74 7.66
C LEU A 423 -10.06 -7.67 7.95
N TYR A 424 -10.87 -8.49 7.28
CA TYR A 424 -12.31 -8.57 7.51
C TYR A 424 -12.66 -9.12 8.90
N LEU A 425 -12.02 -10.21 9.31
CA LEU A 425 -12.23 -10.83 10.63
C LEU A 425 -11.74 -9.93 11.77
N PHE A 426 -10.75 -9.07 11.52
CA PHE A 426 -10.36 -8.03 12.47
C PHE A 426 -11.34 -6.86 12.54
N ALA A 427 -11.99 -6.54 11.42
CA ALA A 427 -12.95 -5.45 11.36
C ALA A 427 -14.29 -5.83 12.01
N ILE A 428 -14.73 -7.09 11.92
CA ILE A 428 -16.06 -7.47 12.42
C ILE A 428 -15.92 -8.42 13.61
N PRO A 429 -16.19 -7.95 14.84
CA PRO A 429 -16.12 -8.76 16.03
C PRO A 429 -17.35 -9.66 16.09
N PHE A 430 -17.28 -10.87 15.55
CA PHE A 430 -18.33 -11.88 15.78
C PHE A 430 -18.22 -12.56 17.15
N SER A 431 -17.31 -12.06 17.99
CA SER A 431 -17.00 -12.54 19.33
C SER A 431 -18.04 -12.20 20.40
N GLN A 432 -19.30 -11.88 20.07
CA GLN A 432 -20.34 -11.67 21.11
C GLN A 432 -20.43 -12.85 22.11
N VAL A 433 -20.03 -14.05 21.69
CA VAL A 433 -19.93 -15.25 22.54
C VAL A 433 -18.64 -15.29 23.38
N LEU A 434 -17.54 -14.70 22.90
CA LEU A 434 -16.20 -14.78 23.50
C LEU A 434 -15.83 -13.55 24.36
N THR A 435 -16.41 -12.38 24.09
CA THR A 435 -16.17 -11.12 24.83
C THR A 435 -17.12 -10.90 25.99
N ALA A 436 -18.21 -11.65 26.08
CA ALA A 436 -19.12 -11.61 27.24
C ALA A 436 -18.52 -12.26 28.51
N GLY A 437 -17.26 -12.71 28.48
CA GLY A 437 -16.59 -13.39 29.60
C GLY A 437 -17.19 -14.76 29.95
N ARG A 438 -18.15 -15.24 29.16
CA ARG A 438 -18.72 -16.60 29.26
C ARG A 438 -17.96 -17.53 28.32
N LEU A 439 -17.74 -18.76 28.77
CA LEU A 439 -17.21 -19.84 27.92
C LEU A 439 -18.26 -20.19 26.85
N PRO A 440 -17.85 -20.41 25.58
CA PRO A 440 -18.78 -20.74 24.50
C PRO A 440 -19.52 -22.06 24.79
N GLN A 441 -20.85 -22.08 24.63
CA GLN A 441 -21.65 -23.30 24.78
C GLN A 441 -21.78 -23.98 23.42
N LEU A 442 -20.91 -24.97 23.17
CA LEU A 442 -20.67 -25.61 21.88
C LEU A 442 -21.86 -26.32 21.19
N PRO A 443 -23.06 -26.54 21.80
CA PRO A 443 -24.24 -26.92 21.01
C PRO A 443 -24.99 -25.70 20.42
N GLN A 444 -24.99 -24.56 21.13
CA GLN A 444 -25.83 -23.40 20.81
C GLN A 444 -25.06 -22.35 19.99
N ASP A 445 -23.76 -22.20 20.22
CA ASP A 445 -22.92 -21.19 19.59
C ASP A 445 -22.21 -21.70 18.32
N LEU A 446 -22.14 -23.02 18.10
CA LEU A 446 -21.47 -23.62 16.94
C LEU A 446 -22.06 -23.15 15.61
N GLY A 447 -23.39 -23.00 15.54
CA GLY A 447 -24.08 -22.50 14.34
C GLY A 447 -23.71 -21.05 14.02
N ARG A 448 -23.53 -20.20 15.05
CA ARG A 448 -23.06 -18.83 14.89
C ARG A 448 -21.58 -18.79 14.51
N ILE A 449 -20.72 -19.54 15.20
CA ILE A 449 -19.28 -19.63 14.91
C ILE A 449 -19.07 -20.11 13.46
N LEU A 450 -19.73 -21.20 13.03
CA LEU A 450 -19.61 -21.69 11.65
C LEU A 450 -20.16 -20.70 10.62
N ALA A 451 -21.28 -20.03 10.88
CA ALA A 451 -21.85 -19.06 9.95
C ALA A 451 -20.97 -17.80 9.81
N PHE A 452 -20.44 -17.29 10.92
CA PHE A 452 -19.75 -16.00 10.96
C PHE A 452 -18.24 -16.09 10.75
N ASP A 453 -17.60 -17.16 11.24
CA ASP A 453 -16.15 -17.33 11.16
C ASP A 453 -15.72 -18.14 9.94
N VAL A 454 -16.64 -18.92 9.36
CA VAL A 454 -16.36 -19.75 8.18
C VAL A 454 -17.21 -19.35 6.99
N LEU A 455 -18.55 -19.37 7.09
CA LEU A 455 -19.43 -19.19 5.92
C LEU A 455 -19.34 -17.77 5.34
N ILE A 456 -19.49 -16.71 6.14
CA ILE A 456 -19.46 -15.33 5.63
C ILE A 456 -18.10 -14.95 5.03
N PRO A 457 -16.95 -15.21 5.68
CA PRO A 457 -15.64 -14.98 5.08
C PRO A 457 -15.46 -15.76 3.79
N LEU A 458 -15.96 -17.01 3.72
CA LEU A 458 -15.91 -17.83 2.52
C LEU A 458 -16.79 -17.26 1.39
N VAL A 459 -17.99 -16.78 1.71
CA VAL A 459 -18.89 -16.12 0.74
C VAL A 459 -18.26 -14.84 0.22
N LEU A 460 -17.75 -13.97 1.10
CA LEU A 460 -17.04 -12.77 0.71
C LEU A 460 -15.84 -13.10 -0.17
N LEU A 461 -15.06 -14.10 0.19
CA LEU A 461 -13.93 -14.55 -0.59
C LEU A 461 -14.33 -15.02 -1.99
N TYR A 462 -15.35 -15.86 -2.07
CA TYR A 462 -15.89 -16.31 -3.35
C TYR A 462 -16.43 -15.16 -4.17
N LEU A 463 -17.09 -14.18 -3.55
CA LEU A 463 -17.60 -12.99 -4.21
C LEU A 463 -16.47 -12.13 -4.78
N HIS A 464 -15.42 -11.86 -4.01
CA HIS A 464 -14.24 -11.12 -4.47
C HIS A 464 -13.49 -11.85 -5.57
N TYR A 465 -13.25 -13.15 -5.39
CA TYR A 465 -12.61 -13.99 -6.40
C TYR A 465 -13.44 -14.03 -7.69
N PHE A 466 -14.75 -14.21 -7.59
CA PHE A 466 -15.62 -14.31 -8.75
C PHE A 466 -15.70 -12.98 -9.50
N ALA A 467 -15.97 -11.88 -8.78
CA ALA A 467 -16.17 -10.57 -9.36
C ALA A 467 -14.89 -9.94 -9.93
N LEU A 468 -13.75 -10.09 -9.23
CA LEU A 468 -12.51 -9.39 -9.58
C LEU A 468 -11.51 -10.25 -10.36
N VAL A 469 -11.67 -11.58 -10.36
CA VAL A 469 -10.69 -12.48 -10.99
C VAL A 469 -11.36 -13.34 -12.05
N ARG A 470 -12.34 -14.16 -11.67
CA ARG A 470 -12.93 -15.16 -12.58
C ARG A 470 -13.74 -14.51 -13.71
N TYR A 471 -14.64 -13.59 -13.37
CA TYR A 471 -15.51 -12.94 -14.35
C TYR A 471 -14.72 -12.09 -15.36
N PRO A 472 -13.78 -11.22 -14.94
CA PRO A 472 -12.99 -10.42 -15.88
C PRO A 472 -12.08 -11.28 -16.76
N TYR A 473 -11.47 -12.33 -16.20
CA TYR A 473 -10.65 -13.28 -16.95
C TYR A 473 -11.47 -13.98 -18.04
N GLY A 474 -12.60 -14.61 -17.69
CA GLY A 474 -13.45 -15.31 -18.65
C GLY A 474 -13.97 -14.38 -19.76
N ARG A 475 -14.40 -13.18 -19.39
CA ARG A 475 -14.86 -12.16 -20.34
C ARG A 475 -13.75 -11.73 -21.30
N GLY A 476 -12.55 -11.49 -20.81
CA GLY A 476 -11.40 -11.11 -21.63
C GLY A 476 -10.93 -12.22 -22.56
N GLN A 477 -10.83 -13.44 -22.02
CA GLN A 477 -10.45 -14.64 -22.76
C GLN A 477 -11.44 -14.94 -23.89
N GLY A 478 -12.75 -14.94 -23.60
CA GLY A 478 -13.79 -15.15 -24.61
C GLY A 478 -13.74 -14.10 -25.73
N ARG A 479 -13.58 -12.83 -25.39
CA ARG A 479 -13.46 -11.75 -26.40
C ARG A 479 -12.20 -11.89 -27.26
N TRP A 480 -11.06 -12.22 -26.67
CA TRP A 480 -9.83 -12.48 -27.41
C TRP A 480 -9.98 -13.68 -28.35
N ARG A 481 -10.61 -14.78 -27.90
CA ARG A 481 -10.87 -15.96 -28.73
C ARG A 481 -11.71 -15.59 -29.95
N ILE A 482 -12.78 -14.83 -29.78
CA ILE A 482 -13.63 -14.37 -30.90
C ILE A 482 -12.81 -13.51 -31.88
N GLN A 483 -12.01 -12.58 -31.38
CA GLN A 483 -11.18 -11.72 -32.23
C GLN A 483 -10.12 -12.51 -33.00
N GLN A 484 -9.42 -13.45 -32.35
CA GLN A 484 -8.42 -14.29 -33.01
C GLN A 484 -9.06 -15.29 -33.98
N HIS A 485 -10.20 -15.86 -33.63
CA HIS A 485 -10.96 -16.72 -34.52
C HIS A 485 -11.32 -15.99 -35.82
N ASN A 486 -11.88 -14.78 -35.70
CA ASN A 486 -12.24 -13.97 -36.85
C ASN A 486 -11.00 -13.59 -37.67
N ARG A 487 -9.91 -13.18 -37.01
CA ARG A 487 -8.64 -12.86 -37.68
C ARG A 487 -8.10 -14.04 -38.48
N LEU A 488 -8.03 -15.22 -37.87
CA LEU A 488 -7.55 -16.44 -38.51
C LEU A 488 -8.50 -16.91 -39.63
N ALA A 489 -9.80 -16.72 -39.47
CA ALA A 489 -10.79 -17.02 -40.52
C ALA A 489 -10.61 -16.12 -41.75
N TYR A 490 -10.42 -14.81 -41.56
CA TYR A 490 -10.12 -13.88 -42.65
C TYR A 490 -8.77 -14.21 -43.33
N GLN A 491 -7.73 -14.52 -42.54
CA GLN A 491 -6.43 -14.91 -43.10
C GLN A 491 -6.53 -16.21 -43.90
N LEU A 492 -7.31 -17.19 -43.44
CA LEU A 492 -7.53 -18.44 -44.16
C LEU A 492 -8.27 -18.18 -45.48
N GLN A 493 -9.32 -17.36 -45.45
CA GLN A 493 -10.09 -17.02 -46.65
C GLN A 493 -9.24 -16.27 -47.69
N ASP A 494 -8.45 -15.29 -47.27
CA ASP A 494 -7.51 -14.57 -48.15
C ASP A 494 -6.45 -15.53 -48.73
N THR A 495 -5.90 -16.41 -47.91
CA THR A 495 -4.92 -17.42 -48.37
C THR A 495 -5.56 -18.40 -49.36
N ASP A 496 -6.77 -18.88 -49.09
CA ASP A 496 -7.51 -19.79 -49.98
C ASP A 496 -7.84 -19.10 -51.32
N GLN A 497 -8.23 -17.82 -51.30
CA GLN A 497 -8.49 -17.05 -52.52
C GLN A 497 -7.21 -16.84 -53.35
N ARG A 498 -6.08 -16.56 -52.70
CA ARG A 498 -4.77 -16.47 -53.39
C ARG A 498 -4.36 -17.80 -54.01
N ILE A 499 -4.56 -18.91 -53.32
CA ILE A 499 -4.30 -20.26 -53.86
C ILE A 499 -5.21 -20.52 -55.07
N GLN A 500 -6.49 -20.17 -55.01
CA GLN A 500 -7.42 -20.34 -56.14
C GLN A 500 -7.01 -19.52 -57.36
N ASN A 501 -6.68 -18.25 -57.17
CA ASN A 501 -6.19 -17.40 -58.26
C ASN A 501 -4.91 -17.97 -58.89
N LEU A 502 -3.97 -18.40 -58.05
CA LEU A 502 -2.71 -18.99 -58.49
C LEU A 502 -2.91 -20.34 -59.23
N ASN A 503 -3.86 -21.17 -58.79
CA ASN A 503 -4.24 -22.37 -59.52
C ASN A 503 -4.86 -22.03 -60.89
N GLY A 504 -5.66 -20.97 -60.98
CA GLY A 504 -6.20 -20.49 -62.24
C GLY A 504 -5.10 -20.03 -63.21
N GLU A 505 -4.09 -19.31 -62.72
CA GLU A 505 -2.92 -18.92 -63.52
C GLU A 505 -2.10 -20.14 -63.98
N LEU A 506 -1.88 -21.11 -63.09
CA LEU A 506 -1.21 -22.37 -63.43
C LEU A 506 -1.97 -23.18 -64.48
N GLU A 507 -3.30 -23.23 -64.41
CA GLU A 507 -4.14 -23.90 -65.42
C GLU A 507 -4.09 -23.21 -66.79
N VAL A 508 -4.01 -21.88 -66.83
CA VAL A 508 -3.85 -21.13 -68.08
C VAL A 508 -2.47 -21.41 -68.68
N LEU A 509 -1.42 -21.46 -67.87
CA LEU A 509 -0.07 -21.82 -68.30
C LEU A 509 0.01 -23.27 -68.78
N ASP A 510 -0.63 -24.22 -68.09
CA ASP A 510 -0.67 -25.63 -68.49
C ASP A 510 -1.43 -25.80 -69.81
N ARG A 511 -2.56 -25.09 -69.99
CA ARG A 511 -3.27 -25.05 -71.28
C ARG A 511 -2.41 -24.46 -72.39
N ALA A 512 -1.74 -23.33 -72.13
CA ALA A 512 -0.84 -22.72 -73.10
C ALA A 512 0.34 -23.64 -73.46
N TRP A 513 0.86 -24.41 -72.49
CA TRP A 513 1.93 -25.39 -72.71
C TRP A 513 1.46 -26.61 -73.53
N ARG A 514 0.21 -27.06 -73.35
CA ARG A 514 -0.38 -28.21 -74.06
C ARG A 514 -0.89 -27.89 -75.45
N ASP A 515 -1.39 -26.68 -75.69
CA ASP A 515 -1.77 -26.24 -77.03
C ASP A 515 -0.50 -26.01 -77.85
N ASP A 516 -0.31 -26.82 -78.88
CA ASP A 516 0.85 -26.88 -79.78
C ASP A 516 1.07 -25.60 -80.63
N SER A 517 0.40 -24.49 -80.28
CA SER A 517 0.47 -23.18 -80.95
C SER A 517 1.58 -22.27 -80.42
N PHE A 518 2.51 -22.77 -79.61
CA PHE A 518 3.73 -22.04 -79.24
C PHE A 518 4.66 -21.92 -80.46
N SER A 519 4.35 -20.97 -81.34
CA SER A 519 5.21 -20.57 -82.48
C SER A 519 6.44 -19.75 -82.04
N GLY A 520 6.62 -19.54 -80.72
CA GLY A 520 7.79 -18.89 -80.14
C GLY A 520 8.90 -19.92 -79.87
N GLY A 521 10.14 -19.62 -80.30
CA GLY A 521 11.29 -20.52 -80.16
C GLY A 521 11.66 -20.90 -78.72
N ASN A 522 12.74 -21.69 -78.56
CA ASN A 522 13.18 -22.29 -77.28
C ASN A 522 13.22 -21.32 -76.07
N MET A 523 13.47 -20.02 -76.30
CA MET A 523 13.48 -18.99 -75.25
C MET A 523 12.10 -18.84 -74.56
N ALA A 524 11.01 -18.82 -75.33
CA ALA A 524 9.65 -18.66 -74.82
C ALA A 524 9.19 -19.87 -74.00
N ARG A 525 9.63 -21.08 -74.38
CA ARG A 525 9.41 -22.29 -73.58
C ARG A 525 10.17 -22.25 -72.26
N PHE A 526 11.41 -21.77 -72.27
CA PHE A 526 12.21 -21.64 -71.05
C PHE A 526 11.60 -20.63 -70.07
N ASP A 527 11.15 -19.47 -70.55
CA ASP A 527 10.47 -18.46 -69.73
C ASP A 527 9.16 -18.99 -69.13
N THR A 528 8.38 -19.75 -69.91
CA THR A 528 7.13 -20.39 -69.43
C THR A 528 7.42 -21.40 -68.32
N LEU A 529 8.47 -22.21 -68.48
CA LEU A 529 8.87 -23.23 -67.51
C LEU A 529 9.43 -22.59 -66.23
N TYR A 530 10.20 -21.51 -66.37
CA TYR A 530 10.67 -20.71 -65.23
C TYR A 530 9.49 -20.09 -64.45
N HIS A 531 8.51 -19.52 -65.15
CA HIS A 531 7.31 -18.96 -64.53
C HIS A 531 6.47 -20.04 -63.81
N TYR A 532 6.36 -21.23 -64.40
CA TYR A 532 5.68 -22.37 -63.77
C TYR A 532 6.36 -22.82 -62.46
N VAL A 533 7.69 -22.85 -62.42
CA VAL A 533 8.46 -23.16 -61.21
C VAL A 533 8.26 -22.08 -60.15
N GLN A 534 8.28 -20.79 -60.53
CA GLN A 534 8.03 -19.68 -59.61
C GLN A 534 6.63 -19.75 -58.97
N LEU A 535 5.60 -19.99 -59.79
CA LEU A 535 4.22 -20.11 -59.31
C LEU A 535 4.03 -21.33 -58.40
N ASN A 536 4.66 -22.47 -58.70
CA ASN A 536 4.65 -23.61 -57.78
C ASN A 536 5.36 -23.31 -56.45
N GLY A 537 6.49 -22.59 -56.46
CA GLY A 537 7.14 -22.14 -55.23
C GLY A 537 6.26 -21.21 -54.39
N LEU A 538 5.49 -20.34 -55.04
CA LEU A 538 4.49 -19.50 -54.35
C LEU A 538 3.32 -20.32 -53.80
N ARG A 539 2.85 -21.33 -54.54
CA ARG A 539 1.81 -22.27 -54.09
C ARG A 539 2.22 -23.01 -52.82
N ASP A 540 3.45 -23.52 -52.78
CA ASP A 540 3.97 -24.23 -51.61
C ASP A 540 4.08 -23.31 -50.39
N ASN A 541 4.54 -22.07 -50.59
CA ASN A 541 4.56 -21.06 -49.52
C ASN A 541 3.15 -20.74 -49.00
N LEU A 542 2.16 -20.59 -49.87
CA LEU A 542 0.76 -20.35 -49.48
C LEU A 542 0.15 -21.58 -48.78
N ASN A 543 0.46 -22.79 -49.23
CA ASN A 543 0.03 -24.03 -48.56
C ASN A 543 0.63 -24.16 -47.16
N MET A 544 1.91 -23.82 -46.98
CA MET A 544 2.55 -23.77 -45.66
C MET A 544 1.89 -22.73 -44.75
N GLN A 545 1.61 -21.52 -45.27
CA GLN A 545 0.87 -20.50 -44.52
C GLN A 545 -0.53 -20.98 -44.12
N ARG A 546 -1.27 -21.61 -45.04
CA ARG A 546 -2.57 -22.22 -44.78
C ARG A 546 -2.50 -23.24 -43.65
N LEU A 547 -1.50 -24.13 -43.67
CA LEU A 547 -1.29 -25.14 -42.64
C LEU A 547 -1.00 -24.49 -41.28
N HIS A 548 -0.14 -23.47 -41.23
CA HIS A 548 0.11 -22.70 -40.00
C HIS A 548 -1.17 -22.06 -39.45
N ILE A 549 -2.04 -21.51 -40.30
CA ILE A 549 -3.31 -20.92 -39.88
C ILE A 549 -4.25 -22.00 -39.32
N ILE A 550 -4.33 -23.17 -39.96
CA ILE A 550 -5.14 -24.30 -39.48
C ILE A 550 -4.64 -24.80 -38.12
N THR A 551 -3.33 -24.98 -37.96
CA THR A 551 -2.72 -25.36 -36.67
C THR A 551 -3.00 -24.33 -35.60
N ALA A 552 -2.88 -23.03 -35.90
CA ALA A 552 -3.22 -21.95 -34.96
C ALA A 552 -4.70 -21.96 -34.58
N ARG A 553 -5.62 -22.31 -35.50
CA ARG A 553 -7.05 -22.48 -35.19
C ARG A 553 -7.31 -23.70 -34.30
N GLN A 554 -6.58 -24.80 -34.49
CA GLN A 554 -6.66 -25.97 -33.61
C GLN A 554 -6.18 -25.61 -32.20
N GLN A 555 -5.02 -24.95 -32.07
CA GLN A 555 -4.52 -24.45 -30.79
C GLN A 555 -5.52 -23.49 -30.11
N LEU A 556 -6.17 -22.61 -30.86
CA LEU A 556 -7.23 -21.72 -30.32
C LEU A 556 -8.46 -22.50 -29.81
N ALA A 557 -8.77 -23.66 -30.40
CA ALA A 557 -9.85 -24.52 -29.95
C ALA A 557 -9.52 -25.21 -28.63
N GLU A 558 -8.25 -25.58 -28.43
CA GLU A 558 -7.73 -26.17 -27.18
C GLU A 558 -7.71 -25.18 -26.01
N VAL A 559 -7.61 -23.87 -26.29
CA VAL A 559 -7.70 -22.83 -25.25
C VAL A 559 -9.13 -22.75 -24.70
N SER A 560 -9.37 -23.32 -23.53
CA SER A 560 -10.68 -23.27 -22.86
C SER A 560 -11.05 -21.86 -22.35
N GLU A 561 -12.35 -21.59 -22.19
CA GLU A 561 -12.86 -20.36 -21.56
C GLU A 561 -12.66 -20.34 -20.05
N THR A 562 -12.57 -21.52 -19.45
CA THR A 562 -12.24 -21.70 -18.05
C THR A 562 -10.77 -21.39 -17.80
N PRO A 563 -10.41 -20.76 -16.67
CA PRO A 563 -9.02 -20.47 -16.36
C PRO A 563 -8.21 -21.77 -16.32
N VAL A 564 -7.36 -21.98 -17.33
CA VAL A 564 -6.42 -23.12 -17.42
C VAL A 564 -5.35 -23.04 -16.33
N SER A 565 -5.18 -21.88 -15.68
CA SER A 565 -4.23 -21.78 -14.58
C SER A 565 -4.73 -22.62 -13.39
N LEU A 566 -4.01 -23.72 -13.16
CA LEU A 566 -4.08 -24.56 -11.97
C LEU A 566 -4.12 -23.72 -10.68
N THR A 567 -3.49 -22.53 -10.72
CA THR A 567 -3.46 -21.53 -9.67
C THR A 567 -4.85 -20.95 -9.36
N VAL A 568 -5.63 -20.57 -10.37
CA VAL A 568 -6.99 -20.01 -10.22
C VAL A 568 -8.01 -21.09 -9.85
N ALA A 569 -7.85 -22.30 -10.37
CA ALA A 569 -8.72 -23.43 -10.03
C ALA A 569 -8.48 -23.98 -8.60
N ARG A 570 -7.22 -24.00 -8.13
CA ARG A 570 -6.85 -24.46 -6.77
C ARG A 570 -6.96 -23.38 -5.71
N LEU A 571 -7.29 -22.14 -6.07
CA LEU A 571 -7.37 -21.02 -5.14
C LEU A 571 -8.41 -21.22 -4.04
N PRO A 572 -9.65 -21.66 -4.34
CA PRO A 572 -10.61 -22.01 -3.31
C PRO A 572 -10.12 -23.15 -2.41
N ALA A 573 -9.43 -24.15 -2.98
CA ALA A 573 -8.85 -25.25 -2.21
C ALA A 573 -7.72 -24.78 -1.27
N ARG A 574 -6.81 -23.90 -1.72
CA ARG A 574 -5.74 -23.33 -0.88
C ARG A 574 -6.29 -22.45 0.25
N VAL A 575 -7.35 -21.71 -0.03
CA VAL A 575 -8.07 -20.94 0.99
C VAL A 575 -8.72 -21.87 2.02
N LEU A 576 -9.33 -22.95 1.57
CA LEU A 576 -9.93 -23.94 2.47
C LEU A 576 -8.87 -24.68 3.31
N THR A 577 -7.72 -25.03 2.73
CA THR A 577 -6.70 -25.83 3.41
C THR A 577 -5.72 -25.02 4.27
N ILE A 578 -5.43 -23.77 3.90
CA ILE A 578 -4.47 -22.93 4.63
C ILE A 578 -5.18 -21.77 5.32
N GLY A 579 -6.13 -21.14 4.62
CA GLY A 579 -6.90 -20.03 5.16
C GLY A 579 -7.69 -20.46 6.39
N ILE A 580 -8.65 -21.39 6.25
CA ILE A 580 -9.55 -21.76 7.37
C ILE A 580 -8.78 -22.21 8.64
N PRO A 581 -7.76 -23.09 8.58
CA PRO A 581 -7.01 -23.46 9.78
C PRO A 581 -6.24 -22.28 10.40
N LEU A 582 -5.68 -21.39 9.57
CA LEU A 582 -5.03 -20.18 10.05
C LEU A 582 -6.04 -19.21 10.70
N LEU A 583 -7.24 -19.11 10.15
CA LEU A 583 -8.33 -18.30 10.70
C LEU A 583 -8.76 -18.82 12.08
N LEU A 584 -8.99 -20.12 12.18
CA LEU A 584 -9.31 -20.78 13.44
C LEU A 584 -8.18 -20.58 14.47
N ALA A 585 -6.91 -20.69 14.05
CA ALA A 585 -5.78 -20.45 14.94
C ALA A 585 -5.72 -18.99 15.45
N ILE A 586 -5.99 -18.00 14.59
CA ILE A 586 -6.03 -16.58 14.98
C ILE A 586 -7.16 -16.33 15.98
N GLN A 587 -8.34 -16.89 15.74
CA GLN A 587 -9.49 -16.72 16.63
C GLN A 587 -9.30 -17.43 17.97
N LEU A 588 -8.70 -18.62 17.97
CA LEU A 588 -8.39 -19.38 19.18
C LEU A 588 -7.31 -18.65 20.02
N TYR A 589 -6.32 -18.03 19.36
CA TYR A 589 -5.37 -17.14 20.03
C TYR A 589 -6.07 -15.90 20.62
N GLN A 590 -6.92 -15.22 19.85
CA GLN A 590 -7.66 -14.05 20.34
C GLN A 590 -8.55 -14.42 21.54
N TRP A 591 -9.22 -15.56 21.49
CA TRP A 591 -10.00 -16.06 22.62
C TRP A 591 -9.12 -16.31 23.86
N ALA A 592 -8.00 -17.02 23.70
CA ALA A 592 -7.09 -17.31 24.81
C ALA A 592 -6.52 -16.06 25.47
N VAL A 593 -6.27 -15.01 24.67
CA VAL A 593 -5.66 -13.75 25.12
C VAL A 593 -6.70 -12.75 25.66
N LEU A 594 -7.90 -12.71 25.08
CA LEU A 594 -8.94 -11.72 25.44
C LEU A 594 -9.87 -12.22 26.55
N ASN A 595 -9.90 -13.51 26.84
CA ASN A 595 -10.76 -14.08 27.87
C ASN A 595 -10.16 -13.90 29.28
N GLU A 596 -10.66 -12.88 29.97
CA GLU A 596 -10.27 -12.55 31.34
C GLU A 596 -10.64 -13.66 32.35
N GLY A 597 -11.68 -14.46 32.06
CA GLY A 597 -12.08 -15.61 32.88
C GLY A 597 -11.05 -16.74 32.86
N LEU A 598 -10.51 -17.09 31.68
CA LEU A 598 -9.42 -18.06 31.56
C LEU A 598 -8.15 -17.58 32.26
N ARG A 599 -7.86 -16.28 32.20
CA ARG A 599 -6.72 -15.66 32.90
C ARG A 599 -6.85 -15.78 34.41
N GLN A 600 -8.03 -15.52 34.96
CA GLN A 600 -8.28 -15.65 36.40
C GLN A 600 -8.15 -17.09 36.90
N VAL A 601 -8.58 -18.07 36.10
CA VAL A 601 -8.41 -19.51 36.40
C VAL A 601 -6.93 -19.91 36.28
N ALA A 602 -6.22 -19.47 35.23
CA ALA A 602 -4.80 -19.78 35.02
C ALA A 602 -3.87 -19.14 36.07
N ASN A 603 -4.22 -17.96 36.58
CA ASN A 603 -3.45 -17.25 37.60
C ASN A 603 -3.85 -17.62 39.03
N ASN A 604 -4.77 -18.57 39.22
CA ASN A 604 -5.09 -19.09 40.54
C ASN A 604 -3.98 -20.07 40.99
N PRO A 605 -3.19 -19.74 42.01
CA PRO A 605 -2.07 -20.58 42.45
C PRO A 605 -2.50 -21.95 43.00
N ASN A 606 -3.80 -22.15 43.23
CA ASN A 606 -4.37 -23.38 43.78
C ASN A 606 -4.80 -24.39 42.70
N ILE A 607 -4.67 -24.08 41.41
CA ILE A 607 -5.12 -24.96 40.32
C ILE A 607 -3.89 -25.54 39.62
N THR A 608 -3.81 -26.87 39.57
CA THR A 608 -2.73 -27.55 38.84
C THR A 608 -2.96 -27.49 37.32
N PRO A 609 -1.91 -27.61 36.48
CA PRO A 609 -2.07 -27.61 35.02
C PRO A 609 -3.04 -28.69 34.50
N LEU A 610 -3.14 -29.81 35.22
CA LEU A 610 -4.07 -30.90 34.91
C LEU A 610 -5.52 -30.51 35.22
N GLU A 611 -5.76 -29.87 36.37
CA GLU A 611 -7.09 -29.34 36.75
C GLU A 611 -7.50 -28.18 35.85
N PHE A 612 -6.55 -27.34 35.40
CA PHE A 612 -6.82 -26.30 34.41
C PHE A 612 -7.30 -26.90 33.07
N ILE A 613 -6.63 -27.97 32.61
CA ILE A 613 -7.04 -28.71 31.40
C ILE A 613 -8.38 -29.42 31.62
N GLN A 614 -8.65 -29.97 32.80
CA GLN A 614 -9.96 -30.57 33.13
C GLN A 614 -11.07 -29.52 33.19
N ILE A 615 -10.86 -28.35 33.80
CA ILE A 615 -11.82 -27.24 33.79
C ILE A 615 -12.08 -26.75 32.35
N LEU A 616 -11.06 -26.75 31.50
CA LEU A 616 -11.23 -26.49 30.06
C LEU A 616 -12.06 -27.59 29.39
N LEU A 617 -11.74 -28.87 29.60
CA LEU A 617 -12.40 -30.02 28.97
C LEU A 617 -13.85 -30.22 29.44
N ASP A 618 -14.11 -30.12 30.74
CA ASP A 618 -15.45 -30.27 31.35
C ASP A 618 -16.42 -29.18 30.87
N ASN A 619 -15.90 -27.99 30.53
CA ASN A 619 -16.70 -26.90 29.98
C ASN A 619 -16.79 -26.90 28.44
N ILE A 620 -15.92 -27.65 27.75
CA ILE A 620 -15.93 -27.79 26.28
C ILE A 620 -16.95 -28.84 25.81
N GLN A 621 -17.52 -29.67 26.70
CA GLN A 621 -18.54 -30.71 26.45
C GLN A 621 -18.51 -31.28 25.01
N PHE A 622 -17.67 -32.31 24.84
CA PHE A 622 -17.90 -33.34 23.83
C PHE A 622 -18.74 -34.48 24.42
#